data_AF-A0AAD2QHR7-F1
#
_entry.id   AF-A0AAD2QHR7-F1
#
_cell.length_a   1.000
_cell.length_b   1.000
_cell.length_c   1.000
_cell.angle_alpha   90.00
_cell.angle_beta   90.00
_cell.angle_gamma   90.00
#
_symmetry.space_group_name_H-M   'P 1'
#
loop_
_entity.id
_entity.type
_entity.pdbx_description
1 polymer ?
#
loop_
_entity_poly.entity_id
_entity_poly.type
_entity_poly.pdbx_seq_one_letter_code
_entity_poly.pdbx_strand_id
1 'polypeptide(L)'
;MKQEELDIILENHGKWLFNEGGDRADLSNADLKNTNLRFANLRLADLRGANLSYADLNGADLNGADLNWINWRDVVSLTVIAVQINTTRKNNQITYIKELEIWTTGCFQGTLEELKTSIENTHKDNEKLKAKYYRVIDFILQEAE
;
A
#
# COMPACT_ATOMS: atom_id res chain seq x y z
N MET A 1 4.72 3.97 17.22
CA MET A 1 6.11 3.57 17.55
C MET A 1 6.99 4.83 17.59
N LYS A 2 8.09 4.83 18.37
CA LYS A 2 9.04 5.96 18.38
C LYS A 2 9.99 5.88 17.18
N GLN A 3 10.53 7.01 16.71
CA GLN A 3 11.47 7.02 15.59
C GLN A 3 12.72 6.18 15.84
N GLU A 4 13.29 6.24 17.04
CA GLU A 4 14.48 5.47 17.42
C GLU A 4 14.27 3.94 17.28
N GLU A 5 13.07 3.46 17.63
CA GLU A 5 12.71 2.04 17.52
C GLU A 5 12.54 1.64 16.04
N LEU A 6 11.91 2.52 15.24
CA LEU A 6 11.78 2.33 13.80
C LEU A 6 13.15 2.30 13.11
N ASP A 7 14.06 3.20 13.47
CA ASP A 7 15.40 3.28 12.86
C ASP A 7 16.19 1.98 13.09
N ILE A 8 16.08 1.36 14.27
CA ILE A 8 16.69 0.05 14.57
C ILE A 8 16.10 -1.04 13.67
N ILE A 9 14.78 -1.05 13.47
CA ILE A 9 14.12 -2.01 12.57
C ILE A 9 14.62 -1.82 11.14
N LEU A 10 14.72 -0.58 10.66
CA LEU A 10 15.19 -0.26 9.31
C LEU A 10 16.66 -0.63 9.11
N GLU A 11 17.51 -0.43 10.12
CA GLU A 11 18.91 -0.85 10.08
C GLU A 11 19.04 -2.38 9.95
N ASN A 12 18.29 -3.12 10.78
CA ASN A 12 18.27 -4.59 10.72
C ASN A 12 17.71 -5.10 9.40
N HIS A 13 16.69 -4.42 8.85
CA HIS A 13 16.12 -4.75 7.56
C HIS A 13 17.10 -4.49 6.41
N GLY A 14 17.87 -3.40 6.48
CA GLY A 14 18.95 -3.12 5.53
C GLY A 14 19.98 -4.25 5.50
N LYS A 15 20.45 -4.71 6.66
CA LYS A 15 21.37 -5.85 6.76
C LYS A 15 20.77 -7.11 6.11
N TRP A 16 19.47 -7.35 6.33
CA TRP A 16 18.78 -8.51 5.76
C TRP A 16 18.74 -8.45 4.23
N LEU A 17 18.51 -7.27 3.64
CA LEU A 17 18.51 -7.08 2.19
C LEU A 17 19.87 -7.35 1.54
N PHE A 18 20.97 -7.09 2.25
CA PHE A 18 22.34 -7.29 1.77
C PHE A 18 22.98 -8.61 2.22
N ASN A 19 22.21 -9.50 2.85
CA ASN A 19 22.70 -10.79 3.36
C ASN A 19 23.84 -10.62 4.39
N GLU A 20 23.78 -9.57 5.21
CA GLU A 20 24.74 -9.25 6.27
C GLU A 20 24.25 -9.65 7.68
N GLY A 21 23.18 -10.45 7.74
CA GLY A 21 22.42 -10.76 8.96
C GLY A 21 21.19 -9.86 9.12
N GLY A 22 20.50 -9.94 10.26
CA GLY A 22 19.25 -9.19 10.50
C GLY A 22 18.01 -9.86 9.94
N ASP A 23 16.88 -9.16 10.00
CA ASP A 23 15.55 -9.70 9.69
C ASP A 23 14.78 -8.76 8.75
N ARG A 24 13.90 -9.35 7.91
CA ARG A 24 12.92 -8.61 7.12
C ARG A 24 12.06 -7.75 8.05
N ALA A 25 11.86 -6.47 7.73
CA ALA A 25 11.00 -5.59 8.52
C ALA A 25 9.56 -6.10 8.53
N ASP A 26 9.09 -6.50 9.72
CA ASP A 26 7.67 -6.66 10.02
C ASP A 26 7.16 -5.37 10.69
N LEU A 27 6.45 -4.57 9.91
CA LEU A 27 5.80 -3.34 10.32
C LEU A 27 4.28 -3.47 10.20
N SER A 28 3.76 -4.70 10.18
CA SER A 28 2.34 -4.95 10.04
C SER A 28 1.57 -4.38 11.23
N ASN A 29 0.50 -3.63 10.95
CA ASN A 29 -0.32 -2.90 11.92
C ASN A 29 0.44 -1.88 12.79
N ALA A 30 1.69 -1.55 12.44
CA ALA A 30 2.47 -0.59 13.20
C ALA A 30 1.87 0.82 13.12
N ASP A 31 1.90 1.54 14.24
CA ASP A 31 1.60 2.97 14.24
C ASP A 31 2.84 3.76 13.82
N LEU A 32 2.90 4.12 12.54
CA LEU A 32 3.97 4.88 11.89
C LEU A 32 3.53 6.31 11.59
N LYS A 33 2.54 6.82 12.34
CA LYS A 33 2.03 8.17 12.15
C LYS A 33 3.14 9.21 12.41
N ASN A 34 3.25 10.19 11.52
CA ASN A 34 4.25 11.27 11.58
C ASN A 34 5.72 10.79 11.60
N THR A 35 6.03 9.57 11.18
CA THR A 35 7.43 9.11 11.16
C THR A 35 8.18 9.69 9.96
N ASN A 36 9.50 9.82 10.13
CA ASN A 36 10.40 10.12 9.05
C ASN A 36 10.87 8.81 8.42
N LEU A 37 10.39 8.54 7.19
CA LEU A 37 10.79 7.39 6.38
C LEU A 37 11.54 7.85 5.11
N ARG A 38 12.09 9.07 5.11
CA ARG A 38 12.84 9.59 3.97
C ARG A 38 14.02 8.68 3.66
N PHE A 39 14.15 8.29 2.40
CA PHE A 39 15.19 7.37 1.92
C PHE A 39 15.23 6.01 2.62
N ALA A 40 14.19 5.62 3.36
CA ALA A 40 14.12 4.31 3.98
C ALA A 40 14.07 3.22 2.90
N ASN A 41 14.90 2.19 3.08
CA ASN A 41 14.82 0.99 2.25
C ASN A 41 13.79 0.05 2.87
N LEU A 42 12.57 0.05 2.35
CA LEU A 42 11.43 -0.77 2.80
C LEU A 42 11.14 -1.90 1.79
N ARG A 43 12.12 -2.27 0.97
CA ARG A 43 11.96 -3.31 -0.03
C ARG A 43 11.53 -4.61 0.63
N LEU A 44 10.48 -5.22 0.10
CA LEU A 44 9.92 -6.45 0.66
C LEU A 44 9.38 -6.29 2.08
N ALA A 45 9.34 -5.13 2.73
CA ALA A 45 8.82 -5.01 4.10
C ALA A 45 7.33 -5.42 4.18
N ASP A 46 6.89 -5.94 5.32
CA ASP A 46 5.47 -6.15 5.59
C ASP A 46 4.89 -4.88 6.24
N LEU A 47 4.09 -4.12 5.49
CA LEU A 47 3.43 -2.89 5.97
C LEU A 47 1.91 -3.07 6.10
N ARG A 48 1.41 -4.30 6.10
CA ARG A 48 -0.03 -4.57 6.09
C ARG A 48 -0.73 -3.90 7.27
N GLY A 49 -1.72 -3.07 6.98
CA GLY A 49 -2.49 -2.39 8.03
C GLY A 49 -1.72 -1.30 8.78
N ALA A 50 -0.50 -0.96 8.38
CA ALA A 50 0.27 0.09 9.04
C ALA A 50 -0.42 1.45 8.92
N ASN A 51 -0.28 2.27 9.96
CA ASN A 51 -0.75 3.65 9.94
C ASN A 51 0.37 4.58 9.48
N LEU A 52 0.42 4.91 8.18
CA LEU A 52 1.40 5.84 7.60
C LEU A 52 0.89 7.28 7.52
N SER A 53 -0.18 7.62 8.27
CA SER A 53 -0.72 8.97 8.18
C SER A 53 0.31 10.04 8.56
N TYR A 54 0.45 11.07 7.73
CA TYR A 54 1.47 12.12 7.88
C TYR A 54 2.94 11.65 7.85
N ALA A 55 3.23 10.40 7.47
CA ALA A 55 4.60 9.94 7.33
C ALA A 55 5.26 10.56 6.08
N ASP A 56 6.56 10.87 6.17
CA ASP A 56 7.34 11.34 5.01
C ASP A 56 8.08 10.19 4.34
N LEU A 57 7.64 9.81 3.14
CA LEU A 57 8.21 8.74 2.31
C LEU A 57 9.11 9.26 1.18
N ASN A 58 9.59 10.52 1.26
CA ASN A 58 10.43 11.09 0.20
C ASN A 58 11.65 10.20 -0.09
N GLY A 59 11.70 9.62 -1.29
CA GLY A 59 12.80 8.75 -1.72
C GLY A 59 12.85 7.37 -1.05
N ALA A 60 11.81 6.96 -0.32
CA ALA A 60 11.73 5.60 0.23
C ALA A 60 11.60 4.56 -0.89
N ASP A 61 12.27 3.41 -0.75
CA ASP A 61 12.11 2.28 -1.68
C ASP A 61 11.07 1.29 -1.12
N LEU A 62 9.89 1.24 -1.73
CA LEU A 62 8.79 0.33 -1.37
C LEU A 62 8.68 -0.89 -2.30
N ASN A 63 9.69 -1.16 -3.13
CA ASN A 63 9.61 -2.26 -4.10
C ASN A 63 9.35 -3.61 -3.43
N GLY A 64 8.24 -4.24 -3.79
CA GLY A 64 7.81 -5.54 -3.27
C GLY A 64 7.32 -5.52 -1.82
N ALA A 65 7.16 -4.36 -1.19
CA ALA A 65 6.53 -4.26 0.12
C ALA A 65 5.06 -4.67 0.05
N ASP A 66 4.52 -5.23 1.14
CA ASP A 66 3.08 -5.52 1.24
C ASP A 66 2.34 -4.29 1.75
N LEU A 67 1.57 -3.65 0.86
CA LEU A 67 0.92 -2.36 1.05
C LEU A 67 -0.59 -2.47 1.34
N ASN A 68 -1.09 -3.68 1.60
CA ASN A 68 -2.51 -3.88 1.85
C ASN A 68 -2.96 -3.19 3.14
N TRP A 69 -4.13 -2.54 3.09
CA TRP A 69 -4.83 -1.95 4.25
C TRP A 69 -4.10 -0.81 4.96
N ILE A 70 -3.07 -0.23 4.36
CA ILE A 70 -2.39 0.94 4.93
C ILE A 70 -3.35 2.12 5.06
N ASN A 71 -3.23 2.86 6.16
CA ASN A 71 -3.82 4.19 6.26
C ASN A 71 -2.88 5.23 5.63
N TRP A 72 -3.22 5.65 4.41
CA TRP A 72 -2.46 6.59 3.59
C TRP A 72 -2.78 8.07 3.82
N ARG A 73 -3.65 8.39 4.79
CA ARG A 73 -4.14 9.77 4.99
C ARG A 73 -2.98 10.76 5.15
N ASP A 74 -2.94 11.78 4.31
CA ASP A 74 -1.96 12.87 4.38
C ASP A 74 -0.50 12.39 4.34
N VAL A 75 -0.24 11.23 3.70
CA VAL A 75 1.14 10.77 3.47
C VAL A 75 1.88 11.80 2.60
N VAL A 76 3.14 12.07 2.93
CA VAL A 76 3.95 13.04 2.21
C VAL A 76 4.76 12.33 1.12
N SER A 77 4.89 12.98 -0.03
CA SER A 77 5.67 12.54 -1.20
C SER A 77 5.06 11.43 -2.07
N LEU A 78 3.89 10.89 -1.73
CA LEU A 78 3.15 9.96 -2.59
C LEU A 78 1.76 10.50 -2.92
N THR A 79 1.37 10.37 -4.18
CA THR A 79 0.01 10.61 -4.67
C THR A 79 -0.79 9.34 -4.47
N VAL A 80 -1.62 9.32 -3.44
CA VAL A 80 -2.46 8.18 -3.09
C VAL A 80 -3.93 8.54 -3.20
N ILE A 81 -4.66 7.77 -4.01
CA ILE A 81 -6.11 7.95 -4.21
C ILE A 81 -6.79 6.69 -3.72
N ALA A 82 -7.59 6.84 -2.67
CA ALA A 82 -8.11 5.71 -1.92
C ALA A 82 -9.63 5.83 -1.75
N VAL A 83 -10.39 5.06 -2.54
CA VAL A 83 -11.84 5.20 -2.68
C VAL A 83 -12.58 4.00 -2.11
N GLN A 84 -13.54 4.25 -1.22
CA GLN A 84 -14.39 3.19 -0.69
C GLN A 84 -15.44 2.76 -1.71
N ILE A 85 -15.61 1.44 -1.85
CA ILE A 85 -16.64 0.84 -2.70
C ILE A 85 -17.72 0.25 -1.83
N ASN A 86 -18.99 0.62 -2.06
CA ASN A 86 -20.10 0.04 -1.31
C ASN A 86 -20.29 -1.47 -1.64
N THR A 87 -19.63 -2.31 -0.85
CA THR A 87 -19.66 -3.79 -0.86
C THR A 87 -19.84 -4.29 0.58
N THR A 88 -20.13 -5.58 0.74
CA THR A 88 -20.27 -6.24 2.06
C THR A 88 -18.92 -6.69 2.66
N ARG A 89 -17.81 -6.54 1.94
CA ARG A 89 -16.48 -6.99 2.40
C ARG A 89 -15.90 -5.99 3.40
N LYS A 90 -15.19 -6.50 4.42
CA LYS A 90 -14.30 -5.68 5.25
C LYS A 90 -13.13 -5.20 4.36
N ASN A 91 -12.70 -3.95 4.54
CA ASN A 91 -11.67 -3.27 3.71
C ASN A 91 -12.04 -3.21 2.22
N ASN A 92 -13.16 -2.53 1.97
CA ASN A 92 -13.76 -2.29 0.65
C ASN A 92 -13.15 -1.11 -0.12
N GLN A 93 -11.93 -0.69 0.22
CA GLN A 93 -11.25 0.42 -0.44
C GLN A 93 -10.45 -0.11 -1.64
N ILE A 94 -10.54 0.59 -2.77
CA ILE A 94 -9.52 0.52 -3.83
C ILE A 94 -8.57 1.68 -3.61
N THR A 95 -7.28 1.39 -3.58
CA THR A 95 -6.24 2.39 -3.45
C THR A 95 -5.30 2.31 -4.64
N TYR A 96 -4.97 3.46 -5.21
CA TYR A 96 -3.91 3.60 -6.21
C TYR A 96 -2.78 4.46 -5.65
N ILE A 97 -1.56 3.94 -5.72
CA ILE A 97 -0.32 4.66 -5.37
C ILE A 97 0.40 4.99 -6.68
N LYS A 98 0.29 6.24 -7.13
CA LYS A 98 0.68 6.66 -8.49
C LYS A 98 2.17 6.42 -8.76
N GLU A 99 3.04 6.80 -7.84
CA GLU A 99 4.50 6.72 -8.00
C GLU A 99 5.01 5.28 -8.04
N LEU A 100 4.22 4.31 -7.57
CA LEU A 100 4.56 2.90 -7.60
C LEU A 100 3.82 2.14 -8.70
N GLU A 101 2.83 2.76 -9.35
CA GLU A 101 1.87 2.12 -10.26
C GLU A 101 1.15 0.90 -9.63
N ILE A 102 0.97 0.93 -8.31
CA ILE A 102 0.38 -0.17 -7.53
C ILE A 102 -1.06 0.13 -7.17
N TRP A 103 -1.91 -0.88 -7.37
CA TRP A 103 -3.29 -0.92 -6.92
C TRP A 103 -3.46 -1.90 -5.77
N THR A 104 -4.22 -1.54 -4.74
CA THR A 104 -4.61 -2.45 -3.66
C THR A 104 -6.13 -2.47 -3.47
N THR A 105 -6.67 -3.66 -3.14
CA THR A 105 -8.08 -3.83 -2.73
C THR A 105 -8.29 -5.17 -2.04
N GLY A 106 -8.85 -5.17 -0.83
CA GLY A 106 -8.92 -6.42 -0.05
C GLY A 106 -7.52 -6.99 0.14
N CYS A 107 -7.27 -8.23 -0.28
CA CYS A 107 -5.93 -8.85 -0.26
C CYS A 107 -5.20 -8.76 -1.60
N PHE A 108 -5.76 -8.08 -2.60
CA PHE A 108 -5.12 -7.88 -3.89
C PHE A 108 -4.13 -6.73 -3.80
N GLN A 109 -2.93 -6.94 -4.34
CA GLN A 109 -1.95 -5.92 -4.68
C GLN A 109 -1.36 -6.26 -6.04
N GLY A 110 -1.27 -5.28 -6.94
CA GLY A 110 -0.68 -5.48 -8.26
C GLY A 110 -0.90 -4.30 -9.20
N THR A 111 -0.63 -4.53 -10.48
CA THR A 111 -0.87 -3.57 -11.56
C THR A 111 -2.36 -3.40 -11.86
N LEU A 112 -2.70 -2.37 -12.64
CA LEU A 112 -4.08 -2.15 -13.11
C LEU A 112 -4.62 -3.35 -13.92
N GLU A 113 -3.78 -3.95 -14.78
CA GLU A 113 -4.20 -5.09 -15.60
C GLU A 113 -4.52 -6.30 -14.73
N GLU A 114 -3.64 -6.63 -13.78
CA GLU A 114 -3.86 -7.72 -12.83
C GLU A 114 -5.11 -7.48 -11.97
N LEU A 115 -5.37 -6.23 -11.58
CA LEU A 115 -6.58 -5.87 -10.84
C LEU A 115 -7.84 -6.16 -11.67
N LYS A 116 -7.87 -5.72 -12.92
CA LYS A 116 -9.00 -5.96 -13.84
C LYS A 116 -9.22 -7.45 -14.03
N THR A 117 -8.17 -8.23 -14.30
CA THR A 117 -8.25 -9.70 -14.40
C THR A 117 -8.77 -10.33 -13.10
N SER A 118 -8.31 -9.87 -11.94
CA SER A 118 -8.77 -10.37 -10.64
C SER A 118 -10.26 -10.09 -10.41
N ILE A 119 -10.74 -8.91 -10.79
CA ILE A 119 -12.17 -8.53 -10.71
C ILE A 119 -13.01 -9.43 -11.62
N GLU A 120 -12.62 -9.61 -12.88
CA GLU A 120 -13.34 -10.47 -13.82
C GLU A 120 -13.43 -11.91 -13.30
N ASN A 121 -12.34 -12.45 -12.77
CA ASN A 121 -12.31 -13.82 -12.25
C ASN A 121 -13.13 -13.98 -10.96
N THR A 122 -12.96 -13.06 -10.01
CA THR A 122 -13.60 -13.14 -8.68
C THR A 122 -15.10 -12.85 -8.73
N HIS A 123 -15.53 -12.01 -9.68
CA HIS A 123 -16.90 -11.55 -9.80
C HIS A 123 -17.53 -11.91 -11.16
N LYS A 124 -17.07 -13.02 -11.76
CA LYS A 124 -17.50 -13.49 -13.09
C LYS A 124 -19.03 -13.54 -13.28
N ASP A 125 -19.77 -13.88 -12.23
CA ASP A 125 -21.23 -14.02 -12.25
C ASP A 125 -21.98 -12.79 -11.69
N ASN A 126 -21.28 -11.68 -11.40
CA ASN A 126 -21.83 -10.50 -10.75
C ASN A 126 -21.48 -9.19 -11.48
N GLU A 127 -22.13 -8.99 -12.64
CA GLU A 127 -21.95 -7.80 -13.49
C GLU A 127 -22.17 -6.48 -12.76
N LYS A 128 -23.17 -6.43 -11.86
CA LYS A 128 -23.46 -5.22 -11.07
C LYS A 128 -22.29 -4.84 -10.17
N LEU A 129 -21.61 -5.83 -9.57
CA LEU A 129 -20.45 -5.59 -8.73
C LEU A 129 -19.22 -5.22 -9.57
N LYS A 130 -18.96 -5.91 -10.68
CA LYS A 130 -17.89 -5.54 -11.62
C LYS A 130 -18.02 -4.09 -12.07
N ALA A 131 -19.21 -3.68 -12.50
CA ALA A 131 -19.50 -2.30 -12.89
C ALA A 131 -19.28 -1.27 -11.75
N LYS A 132 -19.37 -1.66 -10.47
CA LYS A 132 -18.98 -0.77 -9.35
C LYS A 132 -17.47 -0.63 -9.23
N TYR A 133 -16.73 -1.73 -9.35
CA TYR A 133 -15.26 -1.71 -9.34
C TYR A 133 -14.72 -0.84 -10.47
N TYR A 134 -15.18 -1.04 -11.70
CA TYR A 134 -14.73 -0.24 -12.84
C TYR A 134 -15.04 1.25 -12.70
N ARG A 135 -16.23 1.62 -12.25
CA ARG A 135 -16.55 3.04 -11.98
C ARG A 135 -15.59 3.72 -11.00
N VAL A 136 -15.14 2.97 -9.99
CA VAL A 136 -14.19 3.48 -9.00
C VAL A 136 -12.78 3.53 -9.57
N ILE A 137 -12.38 2.54 -10.36
CA ILE A 137 -11.11 2.56 -11.09
C ILE A 137 -11.06 3.77 -12.04
N ASP A 138 -12.11 3.99 -12.84
CA ASP A 138 -12.18 5.11 -13.78
C ASP A 138 -12.11 6.46 -13.07
N PHE A 139 -12.82 6.60 -11.94
CA PHE A 139 -12.72 7.80 -11.09
C PHE A 139 -11.29 8.00 -10.56
N ILE A 140 -10.65 6.94 -10.04
CA ILE A 140 -9.29 7.03 -9.53
C ILE A 140 -8.31 7.44 -10.63
N LEU A 141 -8.44 6.88 -11.83
CA LEU A 141 -7.60 7.23 -12.97
C LEU A 141 -7.77 8.69 -13.36
N GLN A 142 -9.01 9.18 -13.42
CA GLN A 142 -9.31 10.58 -13.73
C GLN A 142 -8.72 11.54 -12.69
N GLU A 143 -8.79 11.22 -11.40
CA GLU A 143 -8.20 12.03 -10.33
C GLU A 143 -6.67 11.92 -10.27
N ALA A 144 -6.08 10.89 -10.89
CA ALA A 144 -4.65 10.67 -10.92
C ALA A 144 -3.94 11.37 -12.08
N GLU A 145 -4.65 11.93 -13.08
CA GLU A 145 -4.07 12.69 -14.18
C GLU A 145 -3.47 14.02 -13.70
#